data_AF-A9B5N6-F1
#
_entry.id   AF-A9B5N6-F1
#
_cell.length_a   1.000
_cell.length_b   1.000
_cell.length_c   1.000
_cell.angle_alpha   90.00
_cell.angle_beta   90.00
_cell.angle_gamma   90.00
#
_symmetry.space_group_name_H-M   'P 1'
#
loop_
_entity.id
_entity.type
_entity.pdbx_description
1 polymer ?
#
loop_
_entity_poly.entity_id
_entity_poly.type
_entity_poly.pdbx_seq_one_letter_code
_entity_poly.pdbx_strand_id
1 'polypeptide(L)'
;MSQVQRVPLLLLGMLALLISTIPSTSTSGATNAYAAADPAIASYAQNVINRMAQYQGHSIISGQQEVHWDSSRKDEMSNAIYNRTNPRQYPGLRGWDFPFGGAYANDAQWMIDTMISDWNTAKVLPTISQHWTPYGSQGTNHDDMFVQVNINNIFVDGTTERSRYLTWRSNIADDLQKLENASVPVLWRPYHEAGGGWFWWDKIGSSNYKRLWNDLWDYLTNSRGLHNLIWVWSAGTKGVGTDWYPSGKVDILGHDIYNNSSADYSSWYTDLARFDSSKLRALTEVDYMLDPAALNNAPFAFFMTWHTDMFYRNSDSKIQSVYQHNKTVNRSRISQYLNGRLGSSGTNPTATPISSGATLYNFEGSTQGWSAANVNAGPWSVNEWAANGSYSLKADVSLGNRSYDLKLTQAHNFSGKSQLQARVRHATWGNVGSGISAKLYIKVGSNWAWYDGGAITINSGGTTTLTLNLSGIANLGIVNEIGVSFSSPANSSGTSAIYLDYVTLQ
;
A
#
# COMPACT_ATOMS: atom_id res chain seq x y z
N MET A 1 27.24 73.56 53.67
CA MET A 1 28.49 73.86 52.94
C MET A 1 29.01 72.53 52.41
N SER A 2 28.80 72.27 51.11
CA SER A 2 29.86 72.12 50.08
C SER A 2 30.81 70.95 50.37
N GLN A 3 31.01 69.97 49.50
CA GLN A 3 31.37 70.13 48.10
C GLN A 3 31.07 68.87 47.27
N VAL A 4 30.90 69.12 45.98
CA VAL A 4 30.94 68.21 44.85
C VAL A 4 32.39 67.89 44.49
N GLN A 5 32.72 66.65 44.11
CA GLN A 5 33.70 66.37 43.04
C GLN A 5 33.66 64.94 42.48
N ARG A 6 33.23 64.86 41.20
CA ARG A 6 33.76 64.13 40.01
C ARG A 6 33.90 62.58 39.96
N VAL A 7 33.39 62.08 38.82
CA VAL A 7 33.28 60.72 38.24
C VAL A 7 34.65 60.18 37.72
N PRO A 8 34.85 58.86 37.47
CA PRO A 8 34.52 58.32 36.14
C PRO A 8 33.92 56.89 36.10
N LEU A 9 33.15 56.69 35.02
CA LEU A 9 32.68 55.44 34.40
C LEU A 9 33.74 54.31 34.32
N LEU A 10 33.29 53.08 34.56
CA LEU A 10 33.77 51.86 33.88
C LEU A 10 32.70 50.76 34.04
N LEU A 11 31.82 50.64 33.04
CA LEU A 11 30.94 49.48 32.84
C LEU A 11 31.79 48.38 32.17
N LEU A 12 32.03 47.28 32.88
CA LEU A 12 32.52 46.05 32.24
C LEU A 12 31.35 45.33 31.56
N GLY A 13 31.47 45.16 30.25
CA GLY A 13 30.53 44.40 29.44
C GLY A 13 30.65 42.90 29.68
N MET A 14 29.50 42.25 29.87
CA MET A 14 29.29 40.85 29.53
C MET A 14 28.20 40.79 28.46
N LEU A 15 28.62 40.58 27.22
CA LEU A 15 27.76 40.33 26.08
C LEU A 15 27.36 38.84 26.13
N ALA A 16 26.26 38.52 26.78
CA ALA A 16 25.62 37.21 26.66
C ALA A 16 24.77 37.19 25.39
N LEU A 17 25.19 36.40 24.40
CA LEU A 17 24.41 36.11 23.20
C LEU A 17 23.10 35.41 23.60
N LEU A 18 21.98 36.13 23.51
CA LEU A 18 20.63 35.57 23.51
C LEU A 18 20.44 34.78 22.21
N ILE A 19 20.64 33.47 22.25
CA ILE A 19 20.07 32.57 21.25
C ILE A 19 18.58 32.47 21.58
N SER A 20 17.76 33.16 20.79
CA SER A 20 16.32 32.97 20.80
C SER A 20 16.02 31.52 20.41
N THR A 21 15.65 30.70 21.39
CA THR A 21 15.01 29.41 21.13
C THR A 21 13.63 29.70 20.57
N ILE A 22 13.53 29.83 19.25
CA ILE A 22 12.25 29.75 18.55
C ILE A 22 11.73 28.34 18.84
N PRO A 23 10.57 28.17 19.49
CA PRO A 23 9.98 26.85 19.62
C PRO A 23 9.70 26.38 18.19
N SER A 24 10.33 25.29 17.77
CA SER A 24 9.91 24.57 16.57
C SER A 24 8.55 23.94 16.89
N THR A 25 7.48 24.73 16.78
CA THR A 25 6.13 24.20 16.67
C THR A 25 6.06 23.52 15.31
N SER A 26 6.42 22.25 15.26
CA SER A 26 5.91 21.36 14.23
C SER A 26 4.40 21.32 14.44
N THR A 27 3.66 22.20 13.78
CA THR A 27 2.23 22.01 13.60
C THR A 27 2.05 20.85 12.63
N SER A 28 2.26 19.62 13.12
CA SER A 28 1.44 18.51 12.66
C SER A 28 0.02 18.91 13.03
N GLY A 29 -0.73 19.46 12.07
CA GLY A 29 -2.15 19.70 12.28
C GLY A 29 -2.74 18.40 12.78
N ALA A 30 -3.17 18.36 14.04
CA ALA A 30 -3.87 17.23 14.59
C ALA A 30 -5.19 17.13 13.83
N THR A 31 -5.21 16.32 12.77
CA THR A 31 -6.47 15.83 12.23
C THR A 31 -7.10 15.05 13.37
N ASN A 32 -8.25 15.48 13.85
CA ASN A 32 -9.04 14.66 14.78
C ASN A 32 -9.15 13.27 14.16
N ALA A 33 -8.73 12.24 14.89
CA ALA A 33 -8.79 10.87 14.41
C ALA A 33 -10.24 10.54 14.05
N TYR A 34 -10.44 9.90 12.91
CA TYR A 34 -11.74 9.39 12.52
C TYR A 34 -12.24 8.43 13.60
N ALA A 35 -13.47 8.62 14.08
CA ALA A 35 -14.06 7.74 15.07
C ALA A 35 -14.47 6.41 14.41
N ALA A 36 -13.58 5.41 14.49
CA ALA A 36 -13.87 4.06 14.01
C ALA A 36 -15.02 3.43 14.80
N ALA A 37 -15.74 2.52 14.15
CA ALA A 37 -16.83 1.74 14.74
C ALA A 37 -16.32 0.86 15.89
N ASP A 38 -15.15 0.26 15.71
CA ASP A 38 -14.43 -0.42 16.79
C ASP A 38 -13.62 0.61 17.61
N PRO A 39 -13.97 0.87 18.88
CA PRO A 39 -13.22 1.79 19.72
C PRO A 39 -11.81 1.28 20.09
N ALA A 40 -11.54 -0.01 19.89
CA ALA A 40 -10.25 -0.65 20.12
C ALA A 40 -9.47 -0.93 18.82
N ILE A 41 -9.90 -0.35 17.68
CA ILE A 41 -9.26 -0.54 16.38
C ILE A 41 -7.74 -0.38 16.45
N ALA A 42 -7.02 -1.31 15.80
CA ALA A 42 -5.58 -1.32 15.77
C ALA A 42 -5.03 -0.06 15.09
N SER A 43 -3.94 0.50 15.61
CA SER A 43 -3.40 1.78 15.15
C SER A 43 -3.07 1.83 13.65
N TYR A 44 -2.64 0.70 13.07
CA TYR A 44 -2.37 0.62 11.63
C TYR A 44 -3.65 0.64 10.78
N ALA A 45 -4.74 0.04 11.26
CA ALA A 45 -6.06 0.09 10.62
C ALA A 45 -6.70 1.48 10.81
N GLN A 46 -6.59 2.06 12.00
CA GLN A 46 -6.99 3.45 12.27
C GLN A 46 -6.27 4.44 11.34
N ASN A 47 -4.97 4.22 11.06
CA ASN A 47 -4.25 5.05 10.11
C ASN A 47 -4.85 4.95 8.70
N VAL A 48 -5.25 3.75 8.22
CA VAL A 48 -5.93 3.61 6.92
C VAL A 48 -7.19 4.47 6.87
N ILE A 49 -8.07 4.35 7.86
CA ILE A 49 -9.33 5.12 7.89
C ILE A 49 -9.06 6.62 7.98
N ASN A 50 -8.10 7.05 8.80
CA ASN A 50 -7.72 8.46 8.91
C ASN A 50 -7.25 9.03 7.57
N ARG A 51 -6.50 8.25 6.78
CA ARG A 51 -6.04 8.68 5.45
C ARG A 51 -7.16 8.67 4.42
N MET A 52 -8.09 7.73 4.52
CA MET A 52 -9.34 7.77 3.75
C MET A 52 -10.14 9.04 4.04
N ALA A 53 -10.32 9.39 5.31
CA ALA A 53 -10.98 10.63 5.69
C ALA A 53 -10.23 11.87 5.21
N GLN A 54 -8.91 11.89 5.34
CA GLN A 54 -8.06 13.00 4.92
C GLN A 54 -8.18 13.28 3.41
N TYR A 55 -8.19 12.23 2.58
CA TYR A 55 -8.10 12.37 1.13
C TYR A 55 -9.41 12.19 0.39
N GLN A 56 -10.51 11.84 1.06
CA GLN A 56 -11.82 11.75 0.41
C GLN A 56 -12.18 13.08 -0.25
N GLY A 57 -12.70 13.01 -1.49
CA GLY A 57 -12.96 14.17 -2.35
C GLY A 57 -11.72 14.79 -3.00
N HIS A 58 -10.51 14.40 -2.58
CA HIS A 58 -9.25 14.88 -3.15
C HIS A 58 -8.51 13.81 -3.94
N SER A 59 -8.71 12.54 -3.62
CA SER A 59 -8.14 11.38 -4.30
C SER A 59 -9.00 10.15 -4.03
N ILE A 60 -8.94 9.17 -4.93
CA ILE A 60 -9.74 7.95 -4.87
C ILE A 60 -8.83 6.75 -5.10
N ILE A 61 -8.94 5.73 -4.24
CA ILE A 61 -8.15 4.50 -4.39
C ILE A 61 -8.76 3.65 -5.51
N SER A 62 -7.92 3.21 -6.45
CA SER A 62 -8.35 2.28 -7.49
C SER A 62 -8.46 0.87 -6.95
N GLY A 63 -9.61 0.24 -7.17
CA GLY A 63 -9.91 -1.10 -6.72
C GLY A 63 -10.24 -2.03 -7.87
N GLN A 64 -9.83 -3.29 -7.72
CA GLN A 64 -10.19 -4.38 -8.63
C GLN A 64 -10.48 -5.65 -7.82
N GLN A 65 -11.66 -6.23 -8.01
CA GLN A 65 -11.97 -7.57 -7.51
C GLN A 65 -11.20 -8.62 -8.32
N GLU A 66 -10.65 -9.63 -7.66
CA GLU A 66 -10.01 -10.78 -8.29
C GLU A 66 -10.95 -11.97 -8.50
N VAL A 67 -10.52 -12.86 -9.39
CA VAL A 67 -11.04 -14.22 -9.47
C VAL A 67 -10.47 -15.01 -8.29
N HIS A 68 -11.34 -15.47 -7.40
CA HIS A 68 -10.96 -16.07 -6.11
C HIS A 68 -11.25 -17.59 -6.01
N TRP A 69 -12.01 -18.15 -6.94
CA TRP A 69 -12.41 -19.57 -6.95
C TRP A 69 -11.50 -20.47 -7.79
N ASP A 70 -10.45 -19.92 -8.42
CA ASP A 70 -9.54 -20.67 -9.27
C ASP A 70 -8.09 -20.20 -9.06
N SER A 71 -7.30 -21.04 -8.41
CA SER A 71 -5.89 -20.79 -8.10
C SER A 71 -4.96 -20.84 -9.33
N SER A 72 -5.47 -21.14 -10.53
CA SER A 72 -4.73 -20.93 -11.78
C SER A 72 -4.92 -19.50 -12.34
N ARG A 73 -5.96 -18.80 -11.91
CA ARG A 73 -6.36 -17.45 -12.34
C ARG A 73 -5.92 -16.37 -11.35
N LYS A 74 -4.89 -16.69 -10.57
CA LYS A 74 -4.26 -15.76 -9.62
C LYS A 74 -3.79 -14.51 -10.36
N ASP A 75 -4.07 -13.36 -9.78
CA ASP A 75 -3.70 -12.06 -10.35
C ASP A 75 -4.28 -11.79 -11.74
N GLU A 76 -5.28 -12.54 -12.22
CA GLU A 76 -5.80 -12.36 -13.58
C GLU A 76 -6.27 -10.92 -13.80
N MET A 77 -7.07 -10.38 -12.88
CA MET A 77 -7.63 -9.03 -13.05
C MET A 77 -6.57 -7.95 -12.83
N SER A 78 -5.70 -8.13 -11.83
CA SER A 78 -4.54 -7.25 -11.63
C SER A 78 -3.60 -7.21 -12.85
N ASN A 79 -3.31 -8.37 -13.45
CA ASN A 79 -2.48 -8.47 -14.66
C ASN A 79 -3.21 -7.92 -15.89
N ALA A 80 -4.53 -8.06 -15.95
CA ALA A 80 -5.33 -7.47 -17.02
C ALA A 80 -5.22 -5.93 -17.02
N ILE A 81 -5.18 -5.28 -15.85
CA ILE A 81 -4.90 -3.85 -15.71
C ILE A 81 -3.45 -3.52 -16.11
N TYR A 82 -2.49 -4.29 -15.59
CA TYR A 82 -1.07 -4.09 -15.86
C TYR A 82 -0.75 -4.13 -17.36
N ASN A 83 -1.41 -5.01 -18.10
CA ASN A 83 -1.25 -5.14 -19.55
C ASN A 83 -1.96 -4.06 -20.38
N ARG A 84 -2.95 -3.36 -19.80
CA ARG A 84 -3.77 -2.32 -20.45
C ARG A 84 -3.38 -0.90 -20.08
N THR A 85 -2.31 -0.73 -19.30
CA THR A 85 -1.85 0.56 -18.81
C THR A 85 -0.39 0.81 -19.18
N ASN A 86 -0.06 2.05 -19.55
CA ASN A 86 1.28 2.53 -19.84
C ASN A 86 1.46 3.96 -19.28
N PRO A 87 2.27 4.21 -18.24
CA PRO A 87 3.09 3.23 -17.53
C PRO A 87 2.20 2.19 -16.87
N ARG A 88 2.71 0.97 -16.78
CA ARG A 88 1.95 -0.16 -16.22
C ARG A 88 1.60 0.10 -14.76
N GLN A 89 0.34 -0.12 -14.42
CA GLN A 89 -0.21 0.08 -13.08
C GLN A 89 -0.84 -1.21 -12.54
N TYR A 90 -0.91 -1.27 -11.21
CA TYR A 90 -1.70 -2.24 -10.47
C TYR A 90 -2.68 -1.47 -9.57
N PRO A 91 -3.83 -2.07 -9.19
CA PRO A 91 -4.81 -1.42 -8.31
C PRO A 91 -4.21 -1.12 -6.94
N GLY A 92 -4.63 -0.01 -6.31
CA GLY A 92 -4.24 0.35 -4.95
C GLY A 92 -4.99 -0.45 -3.87
N LEU A 93 -6.16 -0.98 -4.23
CA LEU A 93 -7.01 -1.84 -3.42
C LEU A 93 -7.32 -3.11 -4.20
N ARG A 94 -7.25 -4.26 -3.55
CA ARG A 94 -7.50 -5.56 -4.16
C ARG A 94 -8.66 -6.25 -3.47
N GLY A 95 -9.65 -6.61 -4.26
CA GLY A 95 -10.88 -7.22 -3.81
C GLY A 95 -10.82 -8.73 -3.82
N TRP A 96 -11.33 -9.31 -2.76
CA TRP A 96 -11.33 -10.73 -2.50
C TRP A 96 -12.70 -11.18 -1.99
N ASP A 97 -12.94 -12.47 -2.11
CA ASP A 97 -14.11 -13.13 -1.54
C ASP A 97 -13.65 -14.39 -0.81
N PHE A 98 -14.16 -14.63 0.39
CA PHE A 98 -13.90 -15.90 1.05
C PHE A 98 -14.51 -17.04 0.22
N PRO A 99 -13.77 -18.11 -0.09
CA PRO A 99 -14.25 -19.16 -0.97
C PRO A 99 -15.56 -19.78 -0.48
N PHE A 100 -16.47 -20.02 -1.43
CA PHE A 100 -17.80 -20.60 -1.21
C PHE A 100 -17.77 -21.90 -0.40
N GLY A 101 -18.76 -22.10 0.46
CA GLY A 101 -19.05 -23.38 1.11
C GLY A 101 -18.02 -23.86 2.14
N GLY A 102 -17.14 -22.98 2.63
CA GLY A 102 -16.02 -23.40 3.48
C GLY A 102 -15.03 -24.31 2.74
N ALA A 103 -14.96 -24.19 1.40
CA ALA A 103 -14.09 -24.99 0.56
C ALA A 103 -12.62 -24.73 0.91
N TYR A 104 -12.04 -25.78 1.49
CA TYR A 104 -10.64 -26.12 1.75
C TYR A 104 -9.75 -25.07 2.44
N ALA A 105 -9.14 -25.50 3.55
CA ALA A 105 -8.04 -24.80 4.22
C ALA A 105 -6.92 -24.31 3.26
N ASN A 106 -6.81 -24.90 2.06
CA ASN A 106 -5.79 -24.58 1.07
C ASN A 106 -6.13 -23.34 0.21
N ASP A 107 -7.40 -23.09 -0.12
CA ASP A 107 -7.79 -22.00 -1.02
C ASP A 107 -7.80 -20.64 -0.30
N ALA A 108 -8.29 -20.63 0.95
CA ALA A 108 -8.17 -19.47 1.82
C ALA A 108 -6.71 -19.12 2.13
N GLN A 109 -5.84 -20.12 2.33
CA GLN A 109 -4.46 -19.85 2.71
C GLN A 109 -3.69 -19.07 1.64
N TRP A 110 -3.83 -19.42 0.36
CA TRP A 110 -3.20 -18.65 -0.71
C TRP A 110 -3.69 -17.20 -0.76
N MET A 111 -5.00 -16.98 -0.61
CA MET A 111 -5.59 -15.65 -0.58
C MET A 111 -4.99 -14.83 0.58
N ILE A 112 -4.94 -15.41 1.78
CA ILE A 112 -4.37 -14.79 2.98
C ILE A 112 -2.88 -14.47 2.78
N ASP A 113 -2.09 -15.43 2.29
CA ASP A 113 -0.66 -15.24 2.00
C ASP A 113 -0.44 -14.12 0.98
N THR A 114 -1.31 -14.04 -0.03
CA THR A 114 -1.25 -13.00 -1.06
C THR A 114 -1.57 -11.63 -0.47
N MET A 115 -2.61 -11.51 0.37
CA MET A 115 -2.92 -10.24 1.06
C MET A 115 -1.78 -9.79 1.95
N ILE A 116 -1.17 -10.70 2.71
CA ILE A 116 -0.01 -10.41 3.57
C ILE A 116 1.16 -9.92 2.71
N SER A 117 1.45 -10.61 1.61
CA SER A 117 2.51 -10.22 0.68
C SER A 117 2.25 -8.86 0.03
N ASP A 118 1.05 -8.64 -0.49
CA ASP A 118 0.64 -7.40 -1.15
C ASP A 118 0.69 -6.20 -0.20
N TRP A 119 0.25 -6.39 1.04
CA TRP A 119 0.35 -5.37 2.10
C TRP A 119 1.80 -5.09 2.49
N ASN A 120 2.61 -6.12 2.69
CA ASN A 120 4.00 -5.95 3.15
C ASN A 120 4.90 -5.33 2.06
N THR A 121 4.75 -5.77 0.82
CA THR A 121 5.61 -5.32 -0.29
C THR A 121 5.20 -3.97 -0.87
N ALA A 122 3.91 -3.64 -0.90
CA ALA A 122 3.42 -2.48 -1.63
C ALA A 122 2.29 -1.71 -0.95
N LYS A 123 1.82 -2.17 0.22
CA LYS A 123 0.70 -1.56 0.95
C LYS A 123 -0.62 -1.55 0.15
N VAL A 124 -0.79 -2.51 -0.76
CA VAL A 124 -2.07 -2.72 -1.45
C VAL A 124 -3.10 -3.11 -0.39
N LEU A 125 -4.23 -2.39 -0.35
CA LEU A 125 -5.26 -2.60 0.66
C LEU A 125 -6.14 -3.79 0.27
N PRO A 126 -6.30 -4.81 1.12
CA PRO A 126 -7.29 -5.85 0.88
C PRO A 126 -8.68 -5.35 1.27
N THR A 127 -9.66 -5.59 0.41
CA THR A 127 -11.08 -5.63 0.78
C THR A 127 -11.58 -7.04 0.61
N ILE A 128 -12.32 -7.54 1.59
CA ILE A 128 -12.85 -8.90 1.58
C ILE A 128 -14.36 -8.83 1.71
N SER A 129 -15.02 -9.49 0.78
CA SER A 129 -16.48 -9.67 0.72
C SER A 129 -16.79 -11.13 0.97
N GLN A 130 -18.07 -11.47 1.04
CA GLN A 130 -18.42 -12.87 1.18
C GLN A 130 -19.76 -13.24 0.55
N HIS A 131 -19.68 -13.99 -0.54
CA HIS A 131 -20.81 -14.72 -1.09
C HIS A 131 -20.86 -16.11 -0.47
N TRP A 132 -21.90 -16.40 0.33
CA TRP A 132 -21.99 -17.66 1.06
C TRP A 132 -23.41 -18.16 1.23
N THR A 133 -23.54 -19.47 1.41
CA THR A 133 -24.81 -20.17 1.59
C THR A 133 -25.37 -19.93 3.00
N PRO A 134 -26.70 -20.01 3.16
CA PRO A 134 -27.33 -19.83 4.47
C PRO A 134 -26.72 -20.74 5.54
N TYR A 135 -26.47 -20.16 6.70
CA TYR A 135 -26.00 -20.87 7.89
C TYR A 135 -24.67 -21.61 7.72
N GLY A 136 -23.92 -21.39 6.64
CA GLY A 136 -22.72 -22.16 6.34
C GLY A 136 -23.03 -23.63 6.02
N SER A 137 -24.24 -23.95 5.56
CA SER A 137 -24.54 -25.30 5.06
C SER A 137 -23.70 -25.57 3.81
N GLN A 138 -22.88 -26.62 3.84
CA GLN A 138 -21.92 -27.01 2.79
C GLN A 138 -22.59 -27.46 1.47
N GLY A 139 -23.35 -26.57 0.85
CA GLY A 139 -23.58 -26.58 -0.58
C GLY A 139 -22.47 -25.75 -1.23
N THR A 140 -21.91 -26.23 -2.33
CA THR A 140 -21.01 -25.47 -3.21
C THR A 140 -21.79 -24.76 -4.32
N ASN A 141 -23.12 -24.85 -4.32
CA ASN A 141 -23.93 -24.25 -5.36
C ASN A 141 -24.07 -22.75 -5.13
N HIS A 142 -23.62 -21.97 -6.13
CA HIS A 142 -23.79 -20.53 -6.15
C HIS A 142 -25.26 -20.13 -5.96
N ASP A 143 -26.20 -20.90 -6.50
CA ASP A 143 -27.62 -20.58 -6.44
C ASP A 143 -28.20 -20.61 -5.01
N ASP A 144 -27.54 -21.33 -4.09
CA ASP A 144 -28.01 -21.50 -2.71
C ASP A 144 -28.00 -20.18 -1.92
N MET A 145 -27.26 -19.17 -2.36
CA MET A 145 -27.25 -17.86 -1.68
C MET A 145 -28.47 -17.01 -1.99
N PHE A 146 -29.27 -17.36 -2.99
CA PHE A 146 -30.44 -16.58 -3.42
C PHE A 146 -31.76 -17.10 -2.85
N VAL A 147 -31.74 -18.00 -1.86
CA VAL A 147 -32.96 -18.57 -1.28
C VAL A 147 -33.50 -17.71 -0.14
N GLN A 148 -34.79 -17.81 0.14
CA GLN A 148 -35.37 -17.21 1.36
C GLN A 148 -35.22 -18.19 2.53
N VAL A 149 -34.83 -17.68 3.70
CA VAL A 149 -34.57 -18.50 4.89
C VAL A 149 -35.19 -17.92 6.15
N ASN A 150 -35.32 -18.74 7.20
CA ASN A 150 -35.71 -18.29 8.54
C ASN A 150 -34.52 -18.30 9.49
N ILE A 151 -33.91 -17.13 9.70
CA ILE A 151 -32.68 -17.03 10.50
C ILE A 151 -32.87 -17.33 11.99
N ASN A 152 -34.10 -17.43 12.51
CA ASN A 152 -34.31 -17.54 13.95
C ASN A 152 -33.57 -18.75 14.57
N ASN A 153 -33.45 -19.85 13.84
CA ASN A 153 -32.78 -21.05 14.33
C ASN A 153 -31.29 -20.83 14.61
N ILE A 154 -30.60 -19.88 13.95
CA ILE A 154 -29.16 -19.63 14.23
C ILE A 154 -28.92 -19.05 15.62
N PHE A 155 -29.97 -18.53 16.26
CA PHE A 155 -29.91 -17.93 17.59
C PHE A 155 -30.52 -18.79 18.69
N VAL A 156 -30.91 -20.03 18.38
CA VAL A 156 -31.47 -20.98 19.36
C VAL A 156 -30.44 -22.06 19.64
N ASP A 157 -30.02 -22.19 20.91
CA ASP A 157 -29.07 -23.22 21.33
C ASP A 157 -29.59 -24.62 20.98
N GLY A 158 -28.69 -25.49 20.50
CA GLY A 158 -29.00 -26.87 20.15
C GLY A 158 -29.54 -27.10 18.74
N THR A 159 -29.83 -26.06 17.95
CA THR A 159 -30.21 -26.24 16.54
C THR A 159 -29.01 -26.57 15.65
N THR A 160 -29.29 -27.26 14.54
CA THR A 160 -28.28 -27.57 13.52
C THR A 160 -27.80 -26.29 12.83
N GLU A 161 -28.70 -25.37 12.53
CA GLU A 161 -28.42 -24.09 11.86
C GLU A 161 -27.50 -23.21 12.70
N ARG A 162 -27.72 -23.15 14.02
CA ARG A 162 -26.79 -22.46 14.92
C ARG A 162 -25.42 -23.11 14.92
N SER A 163 -25.36 -24.42 15.06
CA SER A 163 -24.06 -25.13 15.08
C SER A 163 -23.25 -24.85 13.81
N ARG A 164 -23.90 -24.88 12.63
CA ARG A 164 -23.24 -24.55 11.36
C ARG A 164 -22.81 -23.07 11.28
N TYR A 165 -23.69 -22.16 11.70
CA TYR A 165 -23.39 -20.73 11.75
C TYR A 165 -22.20 -20.41 12.65
N LEU A 166 -22.14 -21.01 13.85
CA LEU A 166 -21.05 -20.85 14.81
C LEU A 166 -19.71 -21.34 14.23
N THR A 167 -19.70 -22.52 13.60
CA THR A 167 -18.52 -23.05 12.92
C THR A 167 -18.06 -22.13 11.80
N TRP A 168 -18.99 -21.67 10.96
CA TRP A 168 -18.69 -20.77 9.85
C TRP A 168 -18.04 -19.46 10.31
N ARG A 169 -18.65 -18.75 11.27
CA ARG A 169 -18.10 -17.47 11.75
C ARG A 169 -16.76 -17.68 12.44
N SER A 170 -16.54 -18.83 13.09
CA SER A 170 -15.26 -19.19 13.69
C SER A 170 -14.16 -19.37 12.64
N ASN A 171 -14.44 -20.07 11.54
CA ASN A 171 -13.46 -20.28 10.48
C ASN A 171 -13.04 -18.95 9.83
N ILE A 172 -13.99 -18.05 9.57
CA ILE A 172 -13.69 -16.70 9.07
C ILE A 172 -12.80 -15.94 10.06
N ALA A 173 -13.15 -15.99 11.34
CA ALA A 173 -12.38 -15.31 12.36
C ALA A 173 -10.95 -15.87 12.47
N ASP A 174 -10.75 -17.17 12.25
CA ASP A 174 -9.40 -17.78 12.20
C ASP A 174 -8.58 -17.25 11.02
N ASP A 175 -9.18 -17.09 9.84
CA ASP A 175 -8.50 -16.53 8.68
C ASP A 175 -8.23 -15.02 8.84
N LEU A 176 -9.18 -14.25 9.36
CA LEU A 176 -8.99 -12.83 9.67
C LEU A 176 -7.93 -12.64 10.76
N GLN A 177 -7.81 -13.55 11.73
CA GLN A 177 -6.76 -13.53 12.75
C GLN A 177 -5.36 -13.67 12.13
N LYS A 178 -5.19 -14.46 11.06
CA LYS A 178 -3.91 -14.57 10.36
C LYS A 178 -3.48 -13.20 9.78
N LEU A 179 -4.43 -12.43 9.24
CA LEU A 179 -4.20 -11.08 8.73
C LEU A 179 -3.88 -10.11 9.88
N GLU A 180 -4.59 -10.19 11.01
CA GLU A 180 -4.31 -9.37 12.18
C GLU A 180 -2.91 -9.65 12.75
N ASN A 181 -2.53 -10.91 12.88
CA ASN A 181 -1.20 -11.32 13.34
C ASN A 181 -0.08 -10.77 12.44
N ALA A 182 -0.37 -10.58 11.15
CA ALA A 182 0.52 -9.97 10.17
C ALA A 182 0.38 -8.43 10.08
N SER A 183 -0.41 -7.80 10.95
CA SER A 183 -0.69 -6.36 10.95
C SER A 183 -1.24 -5.85 9.61
N VAL A 184 -2.11 -6.64 8.98
CA VAL A 184 -2.80 -6.30 7.74
C VAL A 184 -4.18 -5.71 8.08
N PRO A 185 -4.45 -4.44 7.74
CA PRO A 185 -5.79 -3.87 7.85
C PRO A 185 -6.68 -4.43 6.74
N VAL A 186 -7.94 -4.72 7.07
CA VAL A 186 -8.90 -5.34 6.14
C VAL A 186 -10.14 -4.48 6.03
N LEU A 187 -10.51 -4.12 4.80
CA LEU A 187 -11.84 -3.59 4.53
C LEU A 187 -12.81 -4.78 4.49
N TRP A 188 -13.50 -5.01 5.60
CA TRP A 188 -14.38 -6.15 5.81
C TRP A 188 -15.81 -5.79 5.42
N ARG A 189 -16.33 -6.39 4.34
CA ARG A 189 -17.64 -6.10 3.75
C ARG A 189 -18.57 -7.33 3.78
N PRO A 190 -19.00 -7.79 4.97
CA PRO A 190 -19.94 -8.91 5.08
C PRO A 190 -21.36 -8.47 4.71
N TYR A 191 -22.21 -9.43 4.34
CA TYR A 191 -23.65 -9.19 4.10
C TYR A 191 -23.90 -7.98 3.19
N HIS A 192 -23.12 -7.90 2.11
CA HIS A 192 -23.14 -6.79 1.16
C HIS A 192 -24.45 -6.74 0.39
N GLU A 193 -24.70 -5.61 -0.27
CA GLU A 193 -25.91 -5.35 -1.05
C GLU A 193 -27.20 -5.38 -0.23
N ALA A 194 -27.15 -4.85 0.99
CA ALA A 194 -28.26 -4.81 1.91
C ALA A 194 -29.51 -4.15 1.29
N GLY A 195 -30.67 -4.80 1.47
CA GLY A 195 -31.95 -4.29 0.97
C GLY A 195 -32.16 -4.41 -0.54
N GLY A 196 -31.29 -5.11 -1.27
CA GLY A 196 -31.48 -5.40 -2.70
C GLY A 196 -32.62 -6.40 -2.96
N GLY A 197 -32.75 -7.38 -2.08
CA GLY A 197 -33.80 -8.40 -2.09
C GLY A 197 -33.44 -9.66 -2.88
N TRP A 198 -32.16 -9.92 -3.16
CA TRP A 198 -31.70 -11.10 -3.90
C TRP A 198 -30.94 -12.12 -3.05
N PHE A 199 -30.18 -11.70 -2.04
CA PHE A 199 -29.44 -12.63 -1.17
C PHE A 199 -30.26 -13.13 0.01
N TRP A 200 -29.92 -14.28 0.57
CA TRP A 200 -30.68 -14.80 1.71
C TRP A 200 -30.61 -13.85 2.92
N TRP A 201 -29.50 -13.12 3.09
CA TRP A 201 -29.35 -12.15 4.19
C TRP A 201 -30.17 -10.88 4.02
N ASP A 202 -30.62 -10.54 2.80
CA ASP A 202 -31.52 -9.40 2.56
C ASP A 202 -32.98 -9.83 2.33
N LYS A 203 -33.25 -11.12 2.14
CA LYS A 203 -34.62 -11.69 2.05
C LYS A 203 -35.31 -11.90 3.40
N ILE A 204 -34.60 -11.68 4.50
CA ILE A 204 -35.04 -11.94 5.88
C ILE A 204 -35.66 -10.71 6.57
N GLY A 205 -35.64 -9.56 5.88
CA GLY A 205 -36.10 -8.27 6.37
C GLY A 205 -35.04 -7.52 7.21
N SER A 206 -35.14 -6.19 7.23
CA SER A 206 -34.13 -5.28 7.82
C SER A 206 -33.85 -5.53 9.31
N SER A 207 -34.87 -5.89 10.09
CA SER A 207 -34.69 -6.23 11.51
C SER A 207 -33.79 -7.44 11.71
N ASN A 208 -33.99 -8.49 10.91
CA ASN A 208 -33.21 -9.72 10.97
C ASN A 208 -31.81 -9.54 10.36
N TYR A 209 -31.70 -8.75 9.29
CA TYR A 209 -30.41 -8.32 8.73
C TYR A 209 -29.54 -7.63 9.80
N LYS A 210 -30.08 -6.64 10.51
CA LYS A 210 -29.34 -5.96 11.60
C LYS A 210 -28.99 -6.91 12.73
N ARG A 211 -29.85 -7.85 13.07
CA ARG A 211 -29.55 -8.89 14.08
C ARG A 211 -28.37 -9.75 13.66
N LEU A 212 -28.31 -10.15 12.39
CA LEU A 212 -27.20 -10.92 11.82
C LEU A 212 -25.89 -10.11 11.80
N TRP A 213 -25.94 -8.86 11.32
CA TRP A 213 -24.80 -7.94 11.34
C TRP A 213 -24.25 -7.75 12.76
N ASN A 214 -25.14 -7.46 13.71
CA ASN A 214 -24.76 -7.20 15.09
C ASN A 214 -24.09 -8.39 15.74
N ASP A 215 -24.61 -9.61 15.51
CA ASP A 215 -24.01 -10.84 16.04
C ASP A 215 -22.62 -11.11 15.45
N LEU A 216 -22.44 -10.94 14.13
CA LEU A 216 -21.13 -11.11 13.51
C LEU A 216 -20.13 -10.05 14.02
N TRP A 217 -20.57 -8.79 14.13
CA TRP A 217 -19.75 -7.71 14.67
C TRP A 217 -19.33 -7.98 16.12
N ASP A 218 -20.28 -8.34 17.00
CA ASP A 218 -19.96 -8.63 18.40
C ASP A 218 -19.05 -9.87 18.53
N TYR A 219 -19.20 -10.85 17.66
CA TYR A 219 -18.33 -12.02 17.64
C TYR A 219 -16.91 -11.66 17.18
N LEU A 220 -16.74 -11.03 16.02
CA LEU A 220 -15.42 -10.73 15.45
C LEU A 220 -14.68 -9.65 16.25
N THR A 221 -15.34 -8.56 16.61
CA THR A 221 -14.71 -7.42 17.29
C THR A 221 -14.58 -7.65 18.79
N ASN A 222 -15.66 -7.99 19.50
CA ASN A 222 -15.60 -8.11 20.96
C ASN A 222 -15.12 -9.49 21.44
N SER A 223 -15.65 -10.58 20.86
CA SER A 223 -15.36 -11.93 21.37
C SER A 223 -14.03 -12.47 20.87
N ARG A 224 -13.69 -12.20 19.60
CA ARG A 224 -12.45 -12.64 18.96
C ARG A 224 -11.32 -11.61 19.07
N GLY A 225 -11.64 -10.34 19.37
CA GLY A 225 -10.64 -9.28 19.52
C GLY A 225 -9.96 -8.88 18.22
N LEU A 226 -10.64 -9.04 17.08
CA LEU A 226 -10.11 -8.66 15.77
C LEU A 226 -10.25 -7.15 15.58
N HIS A 227 -9.16 -6.43 15.80
CA HIS A 227 -9.08 -4.97 15.75
C HIS A 227 -8.46 -4.46 14.43
N ASN A 228 -8.17 -5.36 13.49
CA ASN A 228 -7.66 -5.02 12.15
C ASN A 228 -8.77 -4.76 11.11
N LEU A 229 -10.04 -4.91 11.48
CA LEU A 229 -11.18 -4.83 10.58
C LEU A 229 -11.75 -3.41 10.48
N ILE A 230 -11.91 -2.94 9.25
CA ILE A 230 -12.60 -1.71 8.88
C ILE A 230 -13.94 -2.11 8.28
N TRP A 231 -15.03 -1.85 8.99
CA TRP A 231 -16.35 -2.38 8.64
C TRP A 231 -17.00 -1.60 7.50
N VAL A 232 -17.24 -2.27 6.38
CA VAL A 232 -17.84 -1.69 5.18
C VAL A 232 -19.26 -2.24 5.02
N TRP A 233 -20.25 -1.35 5.01
CA TRP A 233 -21.64 -1.70 4.72
C TRP A 233 -22.02 -1.19 3.34
N SER A 234 -22.53 -2.03 2.45
CA SER A 234 -23.04 -1.59 1.14
C SER A 234 -24.55 -1.77 1.00
N ALA A 235 -25.21 -0.78 0.44
CA ALA A 235 -26.61 -0.87 0.01
C ALA A 235 -26.68 -1.56 -1.36
N GLY A 236 -27.66 -2.44 -1.55
CA GLY A 236 -27.81 -3.17 -2.82
C GLY A 236 -28.38 -2.31 -3.94
N THR A 237 -29.11 -1.25 -3.60
CA THR A 237 -29.63 -0.30 -4.58
C THR A 237 -29.77 1.09 -3.99
N LYS A 238 -29.90 2.09 -4.87
CA LYS A 238 -30.22 3.45 -4.48
C LYS A 238 -31.60 3.49 -3.85
N GLY A 239 -31.75 4.25 -2.77
CA GLY A 239 -33.08 4.40 -2.15
C GLY A 239 -33.43 3.33 -1.13
N VAL A 240 -32.53 2.38 -0.82
CA VAL A 240 -32.69 1.44 0.30
C VAL A 240 -33.07 2.19 1.58
N GLY A 241 -33.98 1.60 2.35
CA GLY A 241 -34.47 2.17 3.61
C GLY A 241 -33.35 2.27 4.64
N THR A 242 -33.32 3.36 5.42
CA THR A 242 -32.31 3.56 6.47
C THR A 242 -32.44 2.57 7.62
N ASP A 243 -33.54 1.82 7.69
CA ASP A 243 -33.76 0.75 8.65
C ASP A 243 -32.87 -0.48 8.44
N TRP A 244 -32.23 -0.61 7.27
CA TRP A 244 -31.21 -1.62 6.96
C TRP A 244 -29.83 -1.31 7.57
N TYR A 245 -29.57 -0.06 7.93
CA TYR A 245 -28.24 0.39 8.37
C TYR A 245 -27.94 -0.02 9.83
N PRO A 246 -26.86 -0.78 10.09
CA PRO A 246 -26.44 -1.17 11.44
C PRO A 246 -25.64 -0.04 12.11
N SER A 247 -26.36 1.01 12.51
CA SER A 247 -25.80 2.22 13.11
C SER A 247 -24.77 1.94 14.21
N GLY A 248 -23.63 2.65 14.15
CA GLY A 248 -22.54 2.54 15.12
C GLY A 248 -21.56 1.39 14.87
N LYS A 249 -21.87 0.45 13.99
CA LYS A 249 -21.05 -0.74 13.68
C LYS A 249 -20.50 -0.74 12.25
N VAL A 250 -20.32 0.47 11.69
CA VAL A 250 -19.90 0.69 10.29
C VAL A 250 -18.89 1.84 10.22
N ASP A 251 -17.82 1.63 9.46
CA ASP A 251 -16.78 2.62 9.16
C ASP A 251 -16.97 3.25 7.78
N ILE A 252 -17.36 2.46 6.76
CA ILE A 252 -17.50 2.93 5.38
C ILE A 252 -18.87 2.52 4.84
N LEU A 253 -19.57 3.48 4.23
CA LEU A 253 -20.81 3.27 3.50
C LEU A 253 -20.51 3.07 2.00
N GLY A 254 -21.10 2.05 1.39
CA GLY A 254 -20.85 1.66 0.01
C GLY A 254 -22.12 1.58 -0.83
N HIS A 255 -21.98 1.79 -2.13
CA HIS A 255 -22.93 1.34 -3.13
C HIS A 255 -22.28 0.37 -4.09
N ASP A 256 -23.03 -0.67 -4.44
CA ASP A 256 -22.70 -1.62 -5.49
C ASP A 256 -23.52 -1.25 -6.72
N ILE A 257 -22.85 -0.76 -7.76
CA ILE A 257 -23.49 -0.10 -8.91
C ILE A 257 -23.29 -0.96 -10.16
N TYR A 258 -24.39 -1.57 -10.61
CA TYR A 258 -24.43 -2.40 -11.81
C TYR A 258 -25.43 -1.87 -12.83
N ASN A 259 -25.17 -2.16 -14.10
CA ASN A 259 -25.96 -1.76 -15.26
C ASN A 259 -26.16 -0.24 -15.34
N ASN A 260 -25.20 0.52 -14.83
CA ASN A 260 -25.25 1.98 -14.79
C ASN A 260 -24.02 2.57 -15.47
N SER A 261 -24.16 2.84 -16.76
CA SER A 261 -23.14 3.57 -17.53
C SER A 261 -23.21 5.09 -17.33
N SER A 262 -24.18 5.60 -16.54
CA SER A 262 -24.32 7.03 -16.30
C SER A 262 -23.23 7.53 -15.37
N ALA A 263 -22.71 8.73 -15.64
CA ALA A 263 -21.70 9.39 -14.82
C ALA A 263 -22.29 10.10 -13.58
N ASP A 264 -23.54 9.80 -13.18
CA ASP A 264 -24.21 10.47 -12.05
C ASP A 264 -23.79 9.90 -10.68
N TYR A 265 -22.48 9.96 -10.39
CA TYR A 265 -21.92 9.52 -9.13
C TYR A 265 -22.33 10.40 -7.94
N SER A 266 -22.70 11.66 -8.18
CA SER A 266 -23.12 12.60 -7.14
C SER A 266 -24.39 12.13 -6.44
N SER A 267 -25.34 11.58 -7.18
CA SER A 267 -26.61 11.17 -6.59
C SER A 267 -26.48 9.90 -5.73
N TRP A 268 -25.56 9.00 -6.07
CA TRP A 268 -25.17 7.86 -5.23
C TRP A 268 -24.46 8.31 -3.95
N TYR A 269 -23.59 9.32 -4.05
CA TYR A 269 -22.92 9.87 -2.88
C TYR A 269 -23.89 10.52 -1.87
N THR A 270 -24.86 11.27 -2.40
CA THR A 270 -25.93 11.90 -1.60
C THR A 270 -26.84 10.85 -0.98
N ASP A 271 -27.14 9.76 -1.70
CA ASP A 271 -27.96 8.67 -1.16
C ASP A 271 -27.33 8.04 0.08
N LEU A 272 -26.01 7.80 0.06
CA LEU A 272 -25.29 7.23 1.21
C LEU A 272 -25.30 8.16 2.44
N ALA A 273 -25.33 9.48 2.25
CA ALA A 273 -25.38 10.42 3.38
C ALA A 273 -26.65 10.28 4.24
N ARG A 274 -27.71 9.66 3.73
CA ARG A 274 -28.97 9.44 4.46
C ARG A 274 -28.81 8.42 5.59
N PHE A 275 -27.84 7.52 5.52
CA PHE A 275 -27.57 6.53 6.57
C PHE A 275 -26.77 7.15 7.72
N ASP A 276 -25.61 7.73 7.40
CA ASP A 276 -24.80 8.51 8.33
C ASP A 276 -23.82 9.40 7.55
N SER A 277 -24.08 10.71 7.53
CA SER A 277 -23.27 11.68 6.81
C SER A 277 -21.83 11.83 7.34
N SER A 278 -21.56 11.35 8.55
CA SER A 278 -20.21 11.39 9.16
C SER A 278 -19.29 10.30 8.63
N LYS A 279 -19.84 9.27 7.98
CA LYS A 279 -19.08 8.11 7.52
C LYS A 279 -18.40 8.35 6.18
N LEU A 280 -17.27 7.66 5.99
CA LEU A 280 -16.64 7.53 4.68
C LEU A 280 -17.63 6.90 3.69
N ARG A 281 -17.49 7.25 2.41
CA ARG A 281 -18.38 6.76 1.36
C ARG A 281 -17.57 6.24 0.18
N ALA A 282 -17.93 5.09 -0.34
CA ALA A 282 -17.21 4.38 -1.40
C ALA A 282 -18.15 3.83 -2.48
N LEU A 283 -17.57 3.49 -3.63
CA LEU A 283 -18.19 2.67 -4.66
C LEU A 283 -17.67 1.25 -4.48
N THR A 284 -18.38 0.46 -3.68
CA THR A 284 -17.89 -0.84 -3.21
C THR A 284 -17.84 -1.88 -4.31
N GLU A 285 -18.70 -1.78 -5.33
CA GLU A 285 -18.60 -2.51 -6.60
C GLU A 285 -19.08 -1.62 -7.75
N VAL A 286 -18.45 -1.75 -8.92
CA VAL A 286 -18.90 -1.15 -10.18
C VAL A 286 -18.67 -2.10 -11.36
N ASP A 287 -19.56 -2.08 -12.35
CA ASP A 287 -19.31 -2.70 -13.65
C ASP A 287 -18.56 -1.78 -14.61
N TYR A 288 -18.86 -0.48 -14.59
CA TYR A 288 -18.14 0.54 -15.34
C TYR A 288 -17.22 1.35 -14.43
N MET A 289 -15.93 1.37 -14.75
CA MET A 289 -14.97 2.29 -14.14
C MET A 289 -15.41 3.74 -14.33
N LEU A 290 -15.09 4.58 -13.34
CA LEU A 290 -15.52 5.97 -13.32
C LEU A 290 -15.05 6.71 -14.56
N ASP A 291 -15.87 7.65 -15.04
CA ASP A 291 -15.40 8.55 -16.08
C ASP A 291 -14.21 9.40 -15.60
N PRO A 292 -13.10 9.48 -16.35
CA PRO A 292 -11.99 10.38 -16.02
C PRO A 292 -12.42 11.82 -15.77
N ALA A 293 -13.42 12.33 -16.49
CA ALA A 293 -13.95 13.67 -16.23
C ALA A 293 -14.63 13.77 -14.85
N ALA A 294 -15.36 12.71 -14.46
CA ALA A 294 -16.02 12.62 -13.18
C ALA A 294 -15.05 12.41 -11.99
N LEU A 295 -13.88 11.78 -12.22
CA LEU A 295 -12.86 11.56 -11.20
C LEU A 295 -12.36 12.86 -10.54
N ASN A 296 -12.39 13.99 -11.26
CA ASN A 296 -11.98 15.29 -10.72
C ASN A 296 -12.82 15.73 -9.52
N ASN A 297 -14.10 15.34 -9.52
CA ASN A 297 -15.07 15.71 -8.49
C ASN A 297 -15.60 14.48 -7.73
N ALA A 298 -15.00 13.30 -7.94
CA ALA A 298 -15.47 12.06 -7.33
C ALA A 298 -15.29 12.14 -5.81
N PRO A 299 -16.38 12.10 -5.02
CA PRO A 299 -16.32 12.33 -3.58
C PRO A 299 -16.06 11.04 -2.78
N PHE A 300 -15.74 9.93 -3.46
CA PHE A 300 -15.62 8.60 -2.87
C PHE A 300 -14.19 8.29 -2.41
N ALA A 301 -14.07 7.48 -1.36
CA ALA A 301 -12.79 7.03 -0.82
C ALA A 301 -12.08 6.03 -1.76
N PHE A 302 -12.84 5.10 -2.33
CA PHE A 302 -12.37 4.14 -3.33
C PHE A 302 -13.49 3.76 -4.29
N PHE A 303 -13.11 3.16 -5.41
CA PHE A 303 -14.01 2.37 -6.26
C PHE A 303 -13.43 0.98 -6.42
N MET A 304 -14.25 -0.05 -6.64
CA MET A 304 -13.76 -1.39 -7.00
C MET A 304 -14.51 -1.93 -8.21
N THR A 305 -13.79 -2.17 -9.31
CA THR A 305 -14.41 -2.81 -10.48
C THR A 305 -14.53 -4.30 -10.25
N TRP A 306 -15.68 -4.89 -10.58
CA TRP A 306 -15.86 -6.33 -10.47
C TRP A 306 -15.01 -7.08 -11.50
N HIS A 307 -14.79 -8.37 -11.29
CA HIS A 307 -13.94 -9.20 -12.14
C HIS A 307 -14.65 -9.63 -13.44
N THR A 308 -14.00 -10.48 -14.23
CA THR A 308 -14.56 -11.19 -15.39
C THR A 308 -15.21 -10.25 -16.43
N ASP A 309 -16.45 -10.53 -16.86
CA ASP A 309 -17.16 -9.76 -17.87
C ASP A 309 -17.27 -8.27 -17.51
N MET A 310 -17.48 -7.95 -16.22
CA MET A 310 -17.59 -6.56 -15.75
C MET A 310 -16.31 -5.76 -16.00
N PHE A 311 -15.13 -6.35 -15.73
CA PHE A 311 -13.87 -5.73 -16.09
C PHE A 311 -13.79 -5.45 -17.61
N TYR A 312 -14.12 -6.45 -18.43
CA TYR A 312 -14.02 -6.36 -19.89
C TYR A 312 -15.11 -5.51 -20.57
N ARG A 313 -16.13 -5.02 -19.83
CA ARG A 313 -17.06 -3.97 -20.30
C ARG A 313 -16.38 -2.61 -20.44
N ASN A 314 -15.21 -2.43 -19.81
CA ASN A 314 -14.43 -1.20 -19.87
C ASN A 314 -13.41 -1.27 -21.00
N SER A 315 -13.39 -0.25 -21.88
CA SER A 315 -12.39 -0.19 -22.95
C SER A 315 -10.98 0.00 -22.37
N ASP A 316 -9.97 -0.49 -23.10
CA ASP A 316 -8.56 -0.28 -22.73
C ASP A 316 -8.24 1.22 -22.56
N SER A 317 -8.82 2.09 -23.37
CA SER A 317 -8.68 3.55 -23.24
C SER A 317 -9.28 4.11 -21.95
N LYS A 318 -10.41 3.57 -21.48
CA LYS A 318 -11.05 3.95 -20.21
C LYS A 318 -10.18 3.48 -19.05
N ILE A 319 -9.76 2.23 -19.05
CA ILE A 319 -8.87 1.64 -18.04
C ILE A 319 -7.58 2.48 -17.94
N GLN A 320 -6.93 2.73 -19.09
CA GLN A 320 -5.73 3.56 -19.17
C GLN A 320 -5.93 4.94 -18.54
N SER A 321 -7.03 5.62 -18.89
CA SER A 321 -7.30 6.99 -18.44
C SER A 321 -7.62 7.06 -16.95
N VAL A 322 -8.40 6.10 -16.43
CA VAL A 322 -8.74 6.01 -15.00
C VAL A 322 -7.49 5.78 -14.16
N TYR A 323 -6.64 4.82 -14.57
CA TYR A 323 -5.42 4.49 -13.85
C TYR A 323 -4.31 5.56 -14.01
N GLN A 324 -4.30 6.37 -15.08
CA GLN A 324 -3.40 7.51 -15.19
C GLN A 324 -3.91 8.77 -14.49
N HIS A 325 -5.20 8.84 -14.16
CA HIS A 325 -5.79 10.06 -13.64
C HIS A 325 -5.09 10.52 -12.36
N ASN A 326 -4.84 11.82 -12.24
CA ASN A 326 -4.02 12.37 -11.15
C ASN A 326 -4.62 12.14 -9.75
N LYS A 327 -5.96 12.05 -9.67
CA LYS A 327 -6.74 11.73 -8.46
C LYS A 327 -6.72 10.24 -8.09
N THR A 328 -6.36 9.35 -9.01
CA THR A 328 -6.42 7.91 -8.78
C THR A 328 -5.18 7.42 -8.04
N VAL A 329 -5.39 6.70 -6.94
CA VAL A 329 -4.33 6.15 -6.07
C VAL A 329 -4.21 4.65 -6.37
N ASN A 330 -3.23 4.33 -7.23
CA ASN A 330 -2.83 2.97 -7.59
C ASN A 330 -1.83 2.39 -6.59
N ARG A 331 -1.42 1.14 -6.79
CA ARG A 331 -0.34 0.47 -6.03
C ARG A 331 0.93 1.32 -5.91
N SER A 332 1.29 2.06 -6.96
CA SER A 332 2.48 2.93 -6.99
C SER A 332 2.40 4.12 -6.03
N ARG A 333 1.19 4.53 -5.62
CA ARG A 333 0.94 5.73 -4.80
C ARG A 333 0.34 5.41 -3.42
N ILE A 334 -0.16 4.20 -3.21
CA ILE A 334 -0.89 3.84 -1.98
C ILE A 334 -0.04 3.97 -0.71
N SER A 335 1.26 3.71 -0.78
CA SER A 335 2.16 3.97 0.36
C SER A 335 2.28 5.46 0.70
N GLN A 336 2.35 6.35 -0.30
CA GLN A 336 2.39 7.80 -0.06
C GLN A 336 1.07 8.29 0.56
N TYR A 337 -0.05 7.77 0.06
CA TYR A 337 -1.38 7.99 0.60
C TYR A 337 -1.45 7.62 2.08
N LEU A 338 -1.06 6.38 2.43
CA LEU A 338 -1.14 5.86 3.79
C LEU A 338 -0.19 6.56 4.76
N ASN A 339 0.92 7.09 4.27
CA ASN A 339 1.88 7.89 5.05
C ASN A 339 1.50 9.37 5.18
N GLY A 340 0.36 9.79 4.63
CA GLY A 340 -0.07 11.20 4.69
C GLY A 340 0.80 12.13 3.85
N ARG A 341 1.51 11.61 2.84
CA ARG A 341 2.44 12.34 1.98
C ARG A 341 1.90 12.53 0.55
N LEU A 342 0.62 12.28 0.34
CA LEU A 342 0.00 12.51 -0.94
C LEU A 342 -0.07 14.03 -1.19
N GLY A 343 0.72 14.53 -2.14
CA GLY A 343 0.69 15.95 -2.52
C GLY A 343 1.68 16.88 -1.79
N SER A 344 2.51 16.40 -0.85
CA SER A 344 3.70 17.15 -0.40
C SER A 344 4.79 17.06 -1.47
N SER A 345 4.69 17.95 -2.47
CA SER A 345 5.45 17.96 -3.73
C SER A 345 5.60 16.58 -4.39
N GLY A 346 4.50 16.13 -4.98
CA GLY A 346 4.40 14.95 -5.84
C GLY A 346 3.14 15.05 -6.69
N THR A 347 3.20 15.84 -7.76
CA THR A 347 2.12 16.01 -8.75
C THR A 347 2.00 14.76 -9.63
N ASN A 348 0.78 14.29 -9.86
CA ASN A 348 0.46 13.09 -10.65
C ASN A 348 0.12 13.48 -12.13
N PRO A 349 0.14 12.58 -13.12
CA PRO A 349 0.94 12.67 -14.35
C PRO A 349 0.09 13.05 -15.59
N THR A 350 0.52 14.07 -16.34
CA THR A 350 0.24 14.21 -17.78
C THR A 350 1.51 14.68 -18.47
N ALA A 351 1.68 14.29 -19.72
CA ALA A 351 2.96 14.25 -20.43
C ALA A 351 3.71 15.61 -20.51
N THR A 352 5.04 15.48 -20.44
CA THR A 352 6.16 16.39 -20.84
C THR A 352 6.77 17.29 -19.73
N PRO A 353 8.11 17.42 -19.59
CA PRO A 353 9.23 16.47 -19.67
C PRO A 353 10.02 16.31 -18.31
N ILE A 354 10.95 15.34 -18.29
CA ILE A 354 11.88 14.77 -17.25
C ILE A 354 12.65 15.86 -16.43
N SER A 355 12.97 15.75 -15.11
CA SER A 355 13.80 14.77 -14.35
C SER A 355 13.43 14.79 -12.84
N SER A 356 13.55 13.72 -12.03
CA SER A 356 14.75 12.94 -11.74
C SER A 356 14.44 11.52 -11.19
N GLY A 357 14.59 10.47 -12.01
CA GLY A 357 14.86 9.07 -11.63
C GLY A 357 13.71 8.12 -11.28
N ALA A 358 13.40 7.17 -12.17
CA ALA A 358 12.61 5.98 -11.85
C ALA A 358 13.44 4.99 -11.03
N THR A 359 12.86 4.41 -9.97
CA THR A 359 13.47 3.26 -9.28
C THR A 359 13.75 2.13 -10.25
N LEU A 360 14.97 1.63 -10.22
CA LEU A 360 15.34 0.41 -10.92
C LEU A 360 15.44 -0.77 -9.94
N TYR A 361 16.03 -0.55 -8.76
CA TYR A 361 16.17 -1.54 -7.69
C TYR A 361 15.97 -0.88 -6.34
N ASN A 362 15.34 -1.57 -5.38
CA ASN A 362 15.06 -1.06 -4.03
C ASN A 362 15.42 -2.05 -2.91
N PHE A 363 15.76 -3.30 -3.24
CA PHE A 363 16.23 -4.33 -2.30
C PHE A 363 15.30 -4.62 -1.12
N GLU A 364 14.00 -4.33 -1.24
CA GLU A 364 13.01 -4.60 -0.19
C GLU A 364 12.73 -6.11 -0.10
N GLY A 365 13.44 -6.80 0.79
CA GLY A 365 13.24 -8.21 1.11
C GLY A 365 13.86 -9.21 0.14
N SER A 366 14.61 -8.77 -0.88
CA SER A 366 15.34 -9.66 -1.80
C SER A 366 16.54 -8.97 -2.45
N THR A 367 17.47 -9.76 -3.01
CA THR A 367 18.63 -9.21 -3.73
C THR A 367 18.30 -8.71 -5.14
N GLN A 368 17.08 -8.97 -5.64
CA GLN A 368 16.63 -8.59 -6.98
C GLN A 368 17.60 -9.01 -8.10
N GLY A 369 18.24 -10.17 -7.95
CA GLY A 369 19.20 -10.72 -8.92
C GLY A 369 20.62 -10.17 -8.80
N TRP A 370 20.87 -9.19 -7.91
CA TRP A 370 22.21 -8.67 -7.68
C TRP A 370 23.11 -9.72 -7.01
N SER A 371 24.36 -9.73 -7.45
CA SER A 371 25.45 -10.60 -6.99
C SER A 371 26.62 -9.75 -6.49
N ALA A 372 27.58 -10.38 -5.82
CA ALA A 372 28.77 -9.71 -5.31
C ALA A 372 30.06 -10.37 -5.80
N ALA A 373 31.13 -9.58 -5.92
CA ALA A 373 32.45 -10.06 -6.30
C ALA A 373 33.53 -9.55 -5.34
N ASN A 374 34.52 -10.41 -5.04
CA ASN A 374 35.63 -10.15 -4.13
C ASN A 374 35.23 -9.85 -2.67
N VAL A 375 34.00 -10.19 -2.29
CA VAL A 375 33.48 -10.05 -0.92
C VAL A 375 33.76 -11.32 -0.10
N ASN A 376 33.72 -11.23 1.23
CA ASN A 376 33.83 -12.38 2.11
C ASN A 376 32.54 -13.21 2.10
N ALA A 377 31.38 -12.55 2.11
CA ALA A 377 30.07 -13.17 2.12
C ALA A 377 28.98 -12.19 1.67
N GLY A 378 27.87 -12.72 1.14
CA GLY A 378 26.75 -11.96 0.56
C GLY A 378 26.71 -12.01 -0.97
N PRO A 379 25.84 -11.18 -1.61
CA PRO A 379 25.07 -10.14 -0.98
C PRO A 379 23.73 -10.65 -0.42
N TRP A 380 23.22 -9.98 0.60
CA TRP A 380 21.90 -10.26 1.19
C TRP A 380 21.06 -9.00 1.26
N SER A 381 19.74 -9.16 1.20
CA SER A 381 18.82 -8.09 1.60
C SER A 381 18.69 -8.09 3.12
N VAL A 382 19.10 -7.01 3.77
CA VAL A 382 19.10 -6.87 5.24
C VAL A 382 18.43 -5.58 5.69
N ASN A 383 17.96 -5.52 6.92
CA ASN A 383 17.32 -4.35 7.51
C ASN A 383 18.22 -3.57 8.50
N GLU A 384 19.54 -3.80 8.45
CA GLU A 384 20.53 -3.08 9.25
C GLU A 384 20.65 -1.60 8.84
N TRP A 385 20.24 -1.29 7.60
CA TRP A 385 20.20 0.04 7.03
C TRP A 385 19.30 0.09 5.81
N ALA A 386 18.65 1.23 5.60
CA ALA A 386 18.10 1.64 4.32
C ALA A 386 18.18 3.18 4.25
N ALA A 387 18.50 3.71 3.09
CA ALA A 387 18.32 5.12 2.75
C ALA A 387 16.85 5.43 2.39
N ASN A 388 16.12 4.44 1.87
CA ASN A 388 14.71 4.52 1.54
C ASN A 388 14.05 3.14 1.65
N GLY A 389 13.03 3.00 2.49
CA GLY A 389 12.39 1.71 2.77
C GLY A 389 12.94 1.08 4.05
N SER A 390 12.95 -0.24 4.13
CA SER A 390 13.36 -0.98 5.32
C SER A 390 14.55 -1.91 5.09
N TYR A 391 14.92 -2.17 3.84
CA TYR A 391 16.02 -3.07 3.52
C TYR A 391 17.04 -2.41 2.57
N SER A 392 18.25 -2.95 2.58
CA SER A 392 19.28 -2.65 1.60
C SER A 392 20.07 -3.91 1.27
N LEU A 393 20.80 -3.87 0.16
CA LEU A 393 21.74 -4.92 -0.20
C LEU A 393 23.03 -4.75 0.61
N LYS A 394 23.46 -5.79 1.33
CA LYS A 394 24.69 -5.81 2.14
C LYS A 394 25.64 -6.91 1.68
N ALA A 395 26.94 -6.62 1.70
CA ALA A 395 27.98 -7.64 1.68
C ALA A 395 29.09 -7.36 2.70
N ASP A 396 29.65 -8.42 3.27
CA ASP A 396 30.78 -8.34 4.21
C ASP A 396 32.11 -8.39 3.45
N VAL A 397 33.06 -7.55 3.83
CA VAL A 397 34.31 -7.32 3.10
C VAL A 397 35.54 -7.35 4.00
N SER A 398 36.66 -7.84 3.48
CA SER A 398 37.98 -7.72 4.12
C SER A 398 38.67 -6.44 3.66
N LEU A 399 39.08 -5.58 4.58
CA LEU A 399 39.75 -4.30 4.33
C LEU A 399 41.26 -4.47 4.10
N GLY A 400 41.91 -3.45 3.54
CA GLY A 400 43.36 -3.39 3.32
C GLY A 400 43.77 -3.41 1.84
N ASN A 401 43.57 -2.29 1.15
CA ASN A 401 43.88 -2.08 -0.28
C ASN A 401 43.19 -3.08 -1.22
N ARG A 402 41.86 -3.21 -1.10
CA ARG A 402 41.05 -4.15 -1.90
C ARG A 402 39.85 -3.46 -2.55
N SER A 403 39.35 -4.08 -3.61
CA SER A 403 38.13 -3.67 -4.30
C SER A 403 37.06 -4.76 -4.30
N TYR A 404 35.81 -4.34 -4.29
CA TYR A 404 34.63 -5.20 -4.18
C TYR A 404 33.53 -4.66 -5.09
N ASP A 405 32.69 -5.52 -5.65
CA ASP A 405 31.58 -5.09 -6.48
C ASP A 405 30.26 -5.67 -5.96
N LEU A 406 29.22 -4.84 -5.93
CA LEU A 406 27.82 -5.27 -5.94
C LEU A 406 27.30 -5.01 -7.36
N LYS A 407 26.79 -6.03 -8.05
CA LYS A 407 26.48 -5.93 -9.48
C LYS A 407 25.34 -6.82 -9.93
N LEU A 408 24.65 -6.38 -10.97
CA LEU A 408 23.68 -7.15 -11.72
C LEU A 408 24.12 -7.26 -13.17
N THR A 409 24.43 -8.47 -13.61
CA THR A 409 24.78 -8.79 -15.00
C THR A 409 23.52 -9.22 -15.74
N GLN A 410 22.75 -8.24 -16.19
CA GLN A 410 21.50 -8.43 -16.93
C GLN A 410 21.37 -7.34 -17.99
N ALA A 411 20.77 -7.70 -19.13
CA ALA A 411 20.52 -6.75 -20.21
C ALA A 411 19.45 -5.72 -19.82
N HIS A 412 19.80 -4.44 -19.96
CA HIS A 412 18.93 -3.29 -19.79
C HIS A 412 19.00 -2.36 -20.99
N ASN A 413 17.92 -1.60 -21.22
CA ASN A 413 17.89 -0.53 -22.20
C ASN A 413 17.75 0.81 -21.47
N PHE A 414 18.81 1.61 -21.50
CA PHE A 414 18.90 2.95 -20.92
C PHE A 414 18.87 4.05 -21.99
N SER A 415 18.40 3.74 -23.20
CA SER A 415 18.27 4.73 -24.28
C SER A 415 17.33 5.86 -23.86
N GLY A 416 17.73 7.10 -24.14
CA GLY A 416 16.97 8.29 -23.75
C GLY A 416 17.03 8.61 -22.25
N LYS A 417 17.90 7.94 -21.48
CA LYS A 417 18.17 8.24 -20.08
C LYS A 417 19.42 9.09 -19.93
N SER A 418 19.38 9.97 -18.95
CA SER A 418 20.35 11.02 -18.68
C SER A 418 21.24 10.71 -17.49
N GLN A 419 20.76 9.93 -16.51
CA GLN A 419 21.50 9.72 -15.28
C GLN A 419 21.13 8.41 -14.59
N LEU A 420 22.11 7.73 -14.00
CA LEU A 420 21.91 6.61 -13.08
C LEU A 420 22.42 7.02 -11.70
N GLN A 421 21.71 6.68 -10.62
CA GLN A 421 22.14 6.96 -9.26
C GLN A 421 21.95 5.76 -8.34
N ALA A 422 22.72 5.71 -7.26
CA ALA A 422 22.65 4.69 -6.22
C ALA A 422 22.90 5.33 -4.84
N ARG A 423 22.27 4.82 -3.78
CA ARG A 423 22.55 5.21 -2.39
C ARG A 423 23.43 4.17 -1.74
N VAL A 424 24.49 4.60 -1.07
CA VAL A 424 25.45 3.68 -0.46
C VAL A 424 25.93 4.18 0.89
N ARG A 425 26.41 3.23 1.70
CA ARG A 425 27.21 3.50 2.89
C ARG A 425 28.12 2.32 3.20
N HIS A 426 28.99 2.50 4.21
CA HIS A 426 29.67 1.38 4.86
C HIS A 426 29.18 1.21 6.30
N ALA A 427 29.50 0.07 6.91
CA ALA A 427 29.13 -0.21 8.29
C ALA A 427 29.79 0.76 9.28
N THR A 428 29.17 0.90 10.45
CA THR A 428 29.72 1.69 11.57
C THR A 428 30.89 1.00 12.28
N TRP A 429 31.20 -0.25 11.91
CA TRP A 429 32.28 -1.06 12.46
C TRP A 429 33.34 -1.41 11.39
N GLY A 430 34.53 -1.77 11.86
CA GLY A 430 35.72 -2.01 11.02
C GLY A 430 36.67 -0.80 10.98
N ASN A 431 37.96 -1.06 10.77
CA ASN A 431 38.97 -0.01 10.67
C ASN A 431 39.12 0.46 9.22
N VAL A 432 38.33 1.45 8.82
CA VAL A 432 38.24 1.94 7.43
C VAL A 432 39.39 2.87 7.01
N GLY A 433 40.36 3.15 7.88
CA GLY A 433 41.51 4.01 7.56
C GLY A 433 41.06 5.40 7.10
N SER A 434 41.54 5.85 5.92
CA SER A 434 41.14 7.13 5.33
C SER A 434 39.74 7.14 4.70
N GLY A 435 38.99 6.04 4.79
CA GLY A 435 37.62 5.91 4.30
C GLY A 435 37.51 5.02 3.07
N ILE A 436 36.41 4.27 2.99
CA ILE A 436 36.07 3.47 1.81
C ILE A 436 35.58 4.43 0.72
N SER A 437 35.99 4.21 -0.52
CA SER A 437 35.47 4.93 -1.69
C SER A 437 34.54 4.05 -2.51
N ALA A 438 33.56 4.64 -3.19
CA ALA A 438 32.64 3.92 -4.06
C ALA A 438 32.35 4.69 -5.35
N LYS A 439 32.06 3.96 -6.44
CA LYS A 439 31.64 4.52 -7.73
C LYS A 439 30.59 3.65 -8.41
N LEU A 440 29.57 4.30 -8.97
CA LEU A 440 28.51 3.66 -9.74
C LEU A 440 28.94 3.52 -11.20
N TYR A 441 28.73 2.35 -11.78
CA TYR A 441 29.19 2.03 -13.13
C TYR A 441 28.15 1.25 -13.95
N ILE A 442 28.35 1.26 -15.28
CA ILE A 442 27.69 0.37 -16.24
C ILE A 442 28.70 -0.24 -17.22
N LYS A 443 28.34 -1.38 -17.82
CA LYS A 443 29.03 -1.95 -18.99
C LYS A 443 28.08 -2.04 -20.18
N VAL A 444 28.50 -1.57 -21.35
CA VAL A 444 27.61 -1.33 -22.49
C VAL A 444 28.12 -1.98 -23.78
N GLY A 445 27.20 -2.50 -24.60
CA GLY A 445 27.44 -3.02 -25.94
C GLY A 445 28.17 -4.37 -25.96
N SER A 446 28.40 -4.91 -27.16
CA SER A 446 29.05 -6.23 -27.35
C SER A 446 30.44 -6.35 -26.72
N ASN A 447 31.14 -5.22 -26.59
CA ASN A 447 32.51 -5.16 -26.07
C ASN A 447 32.56 -4.90 -24.55
N TRP A 448 31.40 -4.83 -23.87
CA TRP A 448 31.31 -4.59 -22.42
C TRP A 448 32.05 -3.33 -21.96
N ALA A 449 31.97 -2.25 -22.75
CA ALA A 449 32.67 -1.01 -22.50
C ALA A 449 32.24 -0.40 -21.16
N TRP A 450 33.22 -0.09 -20.29
CA TRP A 450 33.01 0.39 -18.93
C TRP A 450 32.84 1.91 -18.86
N TYR A 451 31.85 2.38 -18.11
CA TYR A 451 31.64 3.80 -17.78
C TYR A 451 31.30 3.95 -16.29
N ASP A 452 31.89 4.92 -15.59
CA ASP A 452 31.61 5.18 -14.18
C ASP A 452 31.52 6.66 -13.81
N GLY A 453 30.87 6.93 -12.68
CA GLY A 453 30.61 8.28 -12.17
C GLY A 453 31.74 8.92 -11.36
N GLY A 454 32.91 8.29 -11.29
CA GLY A 454 34.01 8.69 -10.41
C GLY A 454 33.87 8.18 -8.97
N ALA A 455 35.01 8.05 -8.29
CA ALA A 455 35.09 7.56 -6.92
C ALA A 455 34.80 8.66 -5.89
N ILE A 456 33.94 8.37 -4.92
CA ILE A 456 33.57 9.24 -3.81
C ILE A 456 33.82 8.50 -2.50
N THR A 457 34.45 9.14 -1.52
CA THR A 457 34.58 8.59 -0.17
C THR A 457 33.20 8.54 0.51
N ILE A 458 32.81 7.34 0.93
CA ILE A 458 31.53 7.06 1.59
C ILE A 458 31.71 7.08 3.11
N ASN A 459 30.63 7.35 3.85
CA ASN A 459 30.65 7.42 5.31
C ASN A 459 29.68 6.41 5.95
N SER A 460 29.80 6.19 7.26
CA SER A 460 28.95 5.27 8.03
C SER A 460 27.75 5.94 8.73
N GLY A 461 27.84 7.24 8.98
CA GLY A 461 26.83 8.01 9.75
C GLY A 461 25.66 8.53 8.93
N GLY A 462 25.75 8.53 7.60
CA GLY A 462 24.73 9.01 6.68
C GLY A 462 24.75 8.27 5.35
N THR A 463 23.98 8.80 4.39
CA THR A 463 23.82 8.21 3.05
C THR A 463 24.67 8.96 2.05
N THR A 464 25.44 8.25 1.22
CA THR A 464 26.16 8.84 0.08
C THR A 464 25.42 8.55 -1.21
N THR A 465 25.28 9.55 -2.08
CA THR A 465 24.68 9.38 -3.42
C THR A 465 25.78 9.27 -4.46
N LEU A 466 25.82 8.14 -5.17
CA LEU A 466 26.65 7.97 -6.35
C LEU A 466 25.84 8.34 -7.59
N THR A 467 26.46 9.01 -8.55
CA THR A 467 25.80 9.47 -9.78
C THR A 467 26.68 9.19 -10.98
N LEU A 468 26.12 8.54 -12.01
CA LEU A 468 26.72 8.37 -13.32
C LEU A 468 25.89 9.16 -14.34
N ASN A 469 26.52 10.10 -15.04
CA ASN A 469 25.90 10.78 -16.17
C ASN A 469 25.90 9.82 -17.39
N LEU A 470 24.73 9.60 -17.97
CA LEU A 470 24.55 8.74 -19.14
C LEU A 470 24.61 9.53 -20.46
N SER A 471 24.53 10.85 -20.38
CA SER A 471 24.56 11.73 -21.55
C SER A 471 25.88 11.57 -22.30
N GLY A 472 25.80 11.23 -23.59
CA GLY A 472 26.97 11.04 -24.45
C GLY A 472 27.55 9.62 -24.42
N ILE A 473 27.02 8.69 -23.62
CA ILE A 473 27.42 7.27 -23.69
C ILE A 473 26.72 6.61 -24.89
N ALA A 474 27.51 6.05 -25.81
CA ALA A 474 26.98 5.31 -26.95
C ALA A 474 26.41 3.94 -26.55
N ASN A 475 25.48 3.41 -27.35
CA ASN A 475 24.92 2.05 -27.20
C ASN A 475 24.14 1.77 -25.91
N LEU A 476 23.58 2.80 -25.24
CA LEU A 476 22.74 2.62 -24.05
C LEU A 476 21.50 1.73 -24.26
N GLY A 477 21.16 1.37 -25.50
CA GLY A 477 20.18 0.33 -25.80
C GLY A 477 20.56 -1.07 -25.31
N ILE A 478 21.85 -1.30 -25.01
CA ILE A 478 22.42 -2.58 -24.62
C ILE A 478 23.36 -2.37 -23.42
N VAL A 479 22.80 -2.20 -22.23
CA VAL A 479 23.54 -2.17 -20.97
C VAL A 479 23.57 -3.59 -20.41
N ASN A 480 24.74 -4.22 -20.34
CA ASN A 480 24.87 -5.62 -19.93
C ASN A 480 25.08 -5.79 -18.43
N GLU A 481 25.56 -4.76 -17.75
CA GLU A 481 25.81 -4.80 -16.31
C GLU A 481 25.66 -3.41 -15.71
N ILE A 482 25.09 -3.38 -14.51
CA ILE A 482 25.05 -2.22 -13.62
C ILE A 482 25.72 -2.65 -12.31
N GLY A 483 26.53 -1.79 -11.72
CA GLY A 483 27.11 -2.11 -10.42
C GLY A 483 27.66 -0.92 -9.66
N VAL A 484 28.00 -1.17 -8.40
CA VAL A 484 28.78 -0.25 -7.57
C VAL A 484 30.08 -0.94 -7.20
N SER A 485 31.19 -0.28 -7.53
CA SER A 485 32.54 -0.71 -7.15
C SER A 485 32.99 0.06 -5.93
N PHE A 486 33.42 -0.65 -4.90
CA PHE A 486 33.90 -0.14 -3.62
C PHE A 486 35.40 -0.42 -3.49
N SER A 487 36.15 0.45 -2.81
CA SER A 487 37.60 0.31 -2.61
C SER A 487 38.01 0.75 -1.21
N SER A 488 38.77 -0.09 -0.51
CA SER A 488 39.33 0.22 0.81
C SER A 488 40.81 0.63 0.69
N PRO A 489 41.28 1.62 1.47
CA PRO A 489 42.65 2.12 1.37
C PRO A 489 43.66 1.18 2.06
N ALA A 490 44.96 1.36 1.79
CA ALA A 490 46.01 0.52 2.38
C ALA A 490 46.14 0.64 3.90
N ASN A 491 45.75 1.77 4.49
CA ASN A 491 45.73 1.97 5.95
C ASN A 491 44.44 1.47 6.62
N SER A 492 43.56 0.78 5.89
CA SER A 492 42.40 0.08 6.46
C SER A 492 42.76 -1.37 6.79
N SER A 493 42.05 -1.99 7.75
CA SER A 493 42.35 -3.36 8.19
C SER A 493 41.13 -4.05 8.83
N GLY A 494 41.18 -5.39 8.89
CA GLY A 494 40.10 -6.20 9.44
C GLY A 494 38.93 -6.39 8.48
N THR A 495 37.73 -6.56 9.02
CA THR A 495 36.49 -6.71 8.25
C THR A 495 35.56 -5.51 8.43
N SER A 496 34.71 -5.26 7.44
CA SER A 496 33.59 -4.30 7.50
C SER A 496 32.45 -4.80 6.61
N ALA A 497 31.40 -4.01 6.43
CA ALA A 497 30.35 -4.26 5.44
C ALA A 497 30.07 -3.03 4.58
N ILE A 498 29.62 -3.28 3.35
CA ILE A 498 29.20 -2.27 2.39
C ILE A 498 27.71 -2.45 2.10
N TYR A 499 27.02 -1.33 1.91
CA TYR A 499 25.59 -1.32 1.65
C TYR A 499 25.27 -0.55 0.38
N LEU A 500 24.33 -1.08 -0.39
CA LEU A 500 23.70 -0.45 -1.54
C LEU A 500 22.19 -0.43 -1.33
N ASP A 501 21.62 0.76 -1.36
CA ASP A 501 20.19 0.97 -1.34
C ASP A 501 19.76 1.81 -2.55
N TYR A 502 18.55 1.51 -3.02
CA TYR A 502 17.80 2.17 -4.07
C TYR A 502 18.60 2.76 -5.25
N VAL A 503 18.56 2.06 -6.38
CA VAL A 503 19.15 2.48 -7.66
C VAL A 503 18.08 3.16 -8.51
N THR A 504 18.37 4.32 -9.09
CA THR A 504 17.44 5.05 -9.97
C THR A 504 18.01 5.34 -11.34
N LEU A 505 17.15 5.38 -12.35
CA LEU A 505 17.46 5.72 -13.73
C LEU A 505 16.59 6.89 -14.20
N GLN A 506 17.20 8.00 -14.57
CA GLN A 506 16.55 9.28 -14.91
C GLN A 506 16.49 9.49 -16.40
#